data_AF-A0A9D1M1K2-F1
#
_entry.id   AF-A0A9D1M1K2-F1
#
_cell.length_a   1.000
_cell.length_b   1.000
_cell.length_c   1.000
_cell.angle_alpha   90.00
_cell.angle_beta   90.00
_cell.angle_gamma   90.00
#
_symmetry.space_group_name_H-M   'P 1'
#
loop_
_entity.id
_entity.type
_entity.pdbx_description
1 polymer ?
#
loop_
_entity_poly.entity_id
_entity_poly.type
_entity_poly.pdbx_seq_one_letter_code
_entity_poly.pdbx_strand_id
1 'polypeptide(L)'
;MSKKEVKRNTKGRKVKSPIFLMIGLIVFIILTIAIYYIFLNFREIMRIEYEGYAISGKEITETLLGNNSEEDNNKKSIFLTKVYEQDKLYKKVNDYFVGENKKEEINLSYPIYINDNTALYNLSQEIKLITSEFEEVSGYPSLTVSNGIVYNESDLERVDEKEYIFLKNESNIFTNLKEIKIQTVANECTIPVNSNIYFDKEEIRYYEIKKDTLRYKEIKDIDTQSKIKIGEKEVRYEELLTVLRLNQTENQVATKEEIVEEDTSKENERNQEKVEKEEPEEQQEEEEPQPGAYIKPEVTCSPFKANVYTASTELTIKDPSSKILEPVTFIFRKDGRIYLRKTYTTSGSIEVKGLTPNTSYEIEGSYIYENEVGQKVENTFYKDTITTTGFENLDPITLSFENGEIFSNKIQLKN
;
A
#
# COMPACT_ATOMS: atom_id res chain seq x y z
N MET A 1 -65.65 -61.68 -52.52
CA MET A 1 -64.59 -60.71 -52.84
C MET A 1 -64.40 -59.80 -51.63
N SER A 2 -63.23 -59.90 -50.99
CA SER A 2 -62.63 -59.03 -49.95
C SER A 2 -63.46 -58.49 -48.77
N LYS A 3 -63.19 -58.99 -47.56
CA LYS A 3 -63.10 -58.14 -46.35
C LYS A 3 -61.79 -58.45 -45.63
N LYS A 4 -60.76 -57.67 -45.94
CA LYS A 4 -59.48 -57.65 -45.23
C LYS A 4 -59.67 -56.80 -43.97
N GLU A 5 -59.66 -57.43 -42.81
CA GLU A 5 -59.53 -56.76 -41.52
C GLU A 5 -58.17 -56.06 -41.44
N VAL A 6 -58.19 -54.75 -41.24
CA VAL A 6 -56.98 -53.95 -40.99
C VAL A 6 -56.66 -54.05 -39.50
N LYS A 7 -55.72 -54.93 -39.13
CA LYS A 7 -55.06 -54.88 -37.82
C LYS A 7 -54.25 -53.59 -37.71
N ARG A 8 -54.69 -52.66 -36.85
CA ARG A 8 -53.89 -51.50 -36.43
C ARG A 8 -52.68 -51.99 -35.65
N ASN A 9 -51.51 -51.79 -36.23
CA ASN A 9 -50.22 -52.11 -35.61
C ASN A 9 -49.75 -50.85 -34.86
N THR A 10 -50.06 -50.74 -33.57
CA THR A 10 -49.54 -49.67 -32.70
C THR A 10 -48.09 -49.96 -32.33
N LYS A 11 -47.16 -49.54 -33.19
CA LYS A 11 -45.75 -49.42 -32.79
C LYS A 11 -45.63 -48.30 -31.75
N GLY A 12 -45.49 -48.67 -30.47
CA GLY A 12 -45.13 -47.72 -29.42
C GLY A 12 -43.80 -47.06 -29.73
N ARG A 13 -43.81 -45.75 -30.04
CA ARG A 13 -42.60 -44.93 -30.09
C ARG A 13 -42.05 -44.85 -28.67
N LYS A 14 -40.95 -45.54 -28.37
CA LYS A 14 -40.12 -45.25 -27.19
C LYS A 14 -39.51 -43.87 -27.41
N VAL A 15 -40.10 -42.85 -26.80
CA VAL A 15 -39.51 -41.50 -26.71
C VAL A 15 -38.25 -41.66 -25.85
N LYS A 16 -37.07 -41.51 -26.44
CA LYS A 16 -35.82 -41.40 -25.66
C LYS A 16 -35.97 -40.16 -24.79
N SER A 17 -35.93 -40.30 -23.46
CA SER A 17 -35.99 -39.14 -22.58
C SER A 17 -34.84 -38.19 -22.91
N PRO A 18 -35.02 -36.87 -22.81
CA PRO A 18 -33.98 -35.92 -23.17
C PRO A 18 -32.94 -35.85 -22.04
N ILE A 19 -32.18 -36.93 -21.85
CA ILE A 19 -31.15 -37.08 -20.80
C ILE A 19 -30.15 -35.92 -20.89
N PHE A 20 -29.85 -35.43 -22.10
CA PHE A 20 -28.97 -34.28 -22.32
C PHE A 20 -29.52 -32.97 -21.75
N LEU A 21 -30.83 -32.72 -21.84
CA LEU A 21 -31.46 -31.55 -21.22
C LEU A 21 -31.45 -31.63 -19.69
N MET A 22 -31.63 -32.83 -19.13
CA MET A 22 -31.53 -33.06 -17.68
C MET A 22 -30.10 -32.87 -17.17
N ILE A 23 -29.09 -33.40 -17.88
CA ILE A 23 -27.67 -33.20 -17.52
C ILE A 23 -27.33 -31.71 -17.62
N GLY A 24 -27.76 -31.02 -18.68
CA GLY A 24 -27.55 -29.57 -18.82
C GLY A 24 -28.17 -28.75 -17.69
N LEU A 25 -29.39 -29.10 -17.26
CA LEU A 25 -30.06 -28.46 -16.12
C LEU A 25 -29.30 -28.70 -14.81
N ILE A 26 -28.82 -29.93 -14.57
CA ILE A 26 -28.05 -30.27 -13.36
C ILE A 26 -26.74 -29.48 -13.34
N VAL A 27 -26.01 -29.41 -14.47
CA VAL A 27 -24.78 -28.61 -14.57
C VAL A 27 -25.07 -27.13 -14.32
N PHE A 28 -26.16 -26.59 -14.86
CA PHE A 28 -26.56 -25.21 -14.61
C PHE A 28 -26.87 -24.94 -13.12
N ILE A 29 -27.59 -25.85 -12.46
CA ILE A 29 -27.88 -25.74 -11.02
C ILE A 29 -26.60 -25.82 -10.19
N ILE A 30 -25.67 -26.71 -10.53
CA ILE A 30 -24.38 -26.80 -9.85
C ILE A 30 -23.58 -25.50 -10.05
N LEU A 31 -23.59 -24.94 -11.26
CA LEU A 31 -22.91 -23.69 -11.57
C LEU A 31 -23.50 -22.51 -10.78
N THR A 32 -24.83 -22.41 -10.70
CA THR A 32 -25.48 -21.33 -9.93
C THR A 32 -25.24 -21.47 -8.43
N ILE A 33 -25.25 -22.69 -7.89
CA ILE A 33 -24.89 -22.94 -6.48
C ILE A 33 -23.41 -22.59 -6.23
N ALA A 34 -22.50 -22.95 -7.13
CA ALA A 34 -21.08 -22.62 -7.02
C ALA A 34 -20.84 -21.11 -7.06
N ILE A 35 -21.48 -20.40 -7.99
CA ILE A 35 -21.47 -18.94 -8.06
C ILE A 35 -22.03 -18.35 -6.78
N TYR A 36 -23.19 -18.82 -6.31
CA TYR A 36 -23.81 -18.36 -5.08
C TYR A 36 -22.89 -18.53 -3.87
N TYR A 37 -22.19 -19.66 -3.76
CA TYR A 37 -21.22 -19.91 -2.70
C TYR A 37 -20.04 -18.95 -2.75
N ILE A 38 -19.50 -18.66 -3.95
CA ILE A 38 -18.43 -17.68 -4.13
C ILE A 38 -18.87 -16.28 -3.65
N PHE A 39 -20.09 -15.87 -3.98
CA PHE A 39 -20.63 -14.56 -3.60
C PHE A 39 -20.95 -14.44 -2.11
N LEU A 40 -21.16 -15.54 -1.38
CA LEU A 40 -21.46 -15.52 0.05
C LEU A 40 -20.24 -15.68 0.94
N ASN A 41 -19.13 -16.20 0.41
CA ASN A 41 -18.01 -16.59 1.25
C ASN A 41 -17.18 -15.38 1.69
N PHE A 42 -17.03 -15.22 3.01
CA PHE A 42 -16.12 -14.25 3.61
C PHE A 42 -14.77 -14.91 3.84
N ARG A 43 -13.72 -14.37 3.22
CA ARG A 43 -12.36 -14.84 3.45
C ARG A 43 -11.66 -13.91 4.43
N GLU A 44 -11.28 -14.44 5.60
CA GLU A 44 -10.41 -13.73 6.54
C GLU A 44 -9.08 -13.42 5.84
N ILE A 45 -8.64 -12.17 5.89
CA ILE A 45 -7.40 -11.72 5.26
C ILE A 45 -6.34 -11.29 6.28
N MET A 46 -6.75 -10.66 7.38
CA MET A 46 -5.85 -10.26 8.48
C MET A 46 -6.67 -9.89 9.72
N ARG A 47 -5.97 -9.49 10.79
CA ARG A 47 -6.55 -8.84 11.97
C ARG A 47 -6.17 -7.37 11.99
N ILE A 48 -7.04 -6.54 12.57
CA ILE A 48 -6.83 -5.11 12.73
C ILE A 48 -5.83 -4.88 13.88
N GLU A 49 -4.79 -4.09 13.63
CA GLU A 49 -3.75 -3.78 14.61
C GLU A 49 -4.10 -2.61 15.54
N TYR A 50 -4.95 -1.69 15.06
CA TYR A 50 -5.29 -0.47 15.80
C TYR A 50 -6.81 -0.30 15.90
N GLU A 51 -7.32 0.02 17.09
CA GLU A 51 -8.68 0.52 17.20
C GLU A 51 -8.82 1.90 16.54
N GLY A 52 -10.00 2.18 15.98
CA GLY A 52 -10.22 3.40 15.24
C GLY A 52 -11.58 3.48 14.55
N TYR A 53 -11.66 4.34 13.54
CA TYR A 53 -12.86 4.59 12.77
C TYR A 53 -12.59 4.46 11.27
N ALA A 54 -13.30 3.56 10.61
CA ALA A 54 -13.18 3.28 9.19
C ALA A 54 -14.35 3.85 8.41
N ILE A 55 -14.08 4.31 7.19
CA ILE A 55 -15.11 4.75 6.25
C ILE A 55 -15.82 3.51 5.70
N SER A 56 -17.14 3.56 5.56
CA SER A 56 -17.96 2.48 4.98
C SER A 56 -18.59 2.90 3.65
N GLY A 57 -18.82 1.94 2.75
CA GLY A 57 -19.56 2.16 1.51
C GLY A 57 -18.86 3.10 0.53
N LYS A 58 -19.63 3.58 -0.46
CA LYS A 58 -19.14 4.39 -1.60
C LYS A 58 -19.65 5.84 -1.59
N GLU A 59 -20.54 6.18 -0.65
CA GLU A 59 -21.22 7.48 -0.57
C GLU A 59 -20.25 8.66 -0.51
N ILE A 60 -19.14 8.52 0.22
CA ILE A 60 -18.11 9.56 0.27
C ILE A 60 -17.51 9.85 -1.11
N THR A 61 -17.19 8.81 -1.88
CA THR A 61 -16.58 8.93 -3.20
C THR A 61 -17.57 9.58 -4.15
N GLU A 62 -18.81 9.10 -4.18
CA GLU A 62 -19.87 9.63 -5.06
C GLU A 62 -20.16 11.11 -4.77
N THR A 63 -20.21 11.48 -3.48
CA THR A 63 -20.44 12.86 -3.05
C THR A 63 -19.27 13.77 -3.39
N LEU A 64 -18.03 13.32 -3.17
CA LEU A 64 -16.83 14.09 -3.47
C LEU A 64 -16.63 14.28 -4.98
N LEU A 65 -17.04 13.31 -5.81
CA LEU A 65 -17.00 13.42 -7.26
C LEU A 65 -18.15 14.26 -7.86
N GLY A 66 -19.13 14.67 -7.05
CA GLY A 66 -20.27 15.47 -7.52
C GLY A 66 -21.30 14.66 -8.32
N ASN A 67 -21.32 13.33 -8.19
CA ASN A 67 -22.21 12.44 -8.96
C ASN A 67 -23.63 12.30 -8.35
N ASN A 68 -23.93 13.00 -7.26
CA ASN A 68 -25.23 12.92 -6.59
C ASN A 68 -26.27 13.81 -7.30
N SER A 69 -27.51 13.34 -7.41
CA SER A 69 -28.62 14.12 -7.98
C SER A 69 -28.89 15.39 -7.15
N GLU A 70 -29.17 16.50 -7.84
CA GLU A 70 -29.40 17.85 -7.28
C GLU A 70 -30.48 17.94 -6.19
N GLU A 71 -31.30 16.90 -5.98
CA GLU A 71 -32.33 16.85 -4.93
C GLU A 71 -31.81 16.48 -3.53
N ASP A 72 -30.56 16.05 -3.38
CA ASP A 72 -29.94 15.74 -2.07
C ASP A 72 -29.39 17.01 -1.38
N ASN A 73 -30.30 17.91 -1.00
CA ASN A 73 -30.01 19.03 -0.09
C ASN A 73 -29.55 18.58 1.32
N ASN A 74 -29.46 17.26 1.55
CA ASN A 74 -28.87 16.65 2.73
C ASN A 74 -27.46 16.13 2.41
N LYS A 75 -26.51 17.02 2.14
CA LYS A 75 -25.07 16.71 2.16
C LYS A 75 -24.68 16.32 3.59
N LYS A 76 -24.90 15.05 3.90
CA LYS A 76 -25.01 14.48 5.25
C LYS A 76 -23.65 14.36 5.92
N SER A 77 -23.73 14.38 7.25
CA SER A 77 -22.68 13.84 8.08
C SER A 77 -22.71 12.31 7.96
N ILE A 78 -21.57 11.68 7.65
CA ILE A 78 -21.44 10.22 7.50
C ILE A 78 -20.87 9.66 8.80
N PHE A 79 -21.54 8.67 9.39
CA PHE A 79 -21.01 7.95 10.54
C PHE A 79 -19.97 6.92 10.08
N LEU A 80 -18.87 6.84 10.83
CA LEU A 80 -17.81 5.87 10.59
C LEU A 80 -18.09 4.56 11.31
N THR A 81 -17.64 3.46 10.70
CA THR A 81 -17.64 2.14 11.33
C THR A 81 -16.50 2.08 12.34
N LYS A 82 -16.83 1.85 13.62
CA LYS A 82 -15.81 1.63 14.64
C LYS A 82 -15.14 0.28 14.43
N VAL A 83 -13.82 0.26 14.44
CA VAL A 83 -13.01 -0.97 14.41
C VAL A 83 -12.28 -1.14 15.72
N TYR A 84 -12.11 -2.38 16.16
CA TYR A 84 -11.37 -2.72 17.37
C TYR A 84 -10.08 -3.46 17.03
N GLU A 85 -9.10 -3.34 17.91
CA GLU A 85 -7.91 -4.16 17.86
C GLU A 85 -8.29 -5.65 17.86
N GLN A 86 -7.56 -6.46 17.08
CA GLN A 86 -7.77 -7.89 16.86
C GLN A 86 -9.06 -8.27 16.13
N ASP A 87 -9.89 -7.30 15.71
CA ASP A 87 -11.03 -7.59 14.83
C ASP A 87 -10.53 -8.26 13.55
N LYS A 88 -11.28 -9.27 13.11
CA LYS A 88 -11.00 -9.91 11.84
C LYS A 88 -11.46 -9.05 10.68
N LEU A 89 -10.55 -8.88 9.72
CA LEU A 89 -10.85 -8.28 8.43
C LEU A 89 -11.14 -9.38 7.42
N TYR A 90 -12.28 -9.28 6.77
CA TYR A 90 -12.75 -10.20 5.74
C TYR A 90 -12.83 -9.50 4.39
N LYS A 91 -12.49 -10.23 3.34
CA LYS A 91 -12.81 -9.86 1.95
C LYS A 91 -13.96 -10.72 1.45
N LYS A 92 -14.93 -10.08 0.80
CA LYS A 92 -16.02 -10.73 0.08
C LYS A 92 -16.17 -10.06 -1.28
N VAL A 93 -15.82 -10.78 -2.34
CA VAL A 93 -15.71 -10.24 -3.70
C VAL A 93 -14.76 -9.02 -3.70
N ASN A 94 -15.28 -7.80 -3.85
CA ASN A 94 -14.51 -6.55 -3.89
C ASN A 94 -14.65 -5.72 -2.62
N ASP A 95 -15.56 -6.11 -1.71
CA ASP A 95 -15.88 -5.34 -0.53
C ASP A 95 -15.19 -5.95 0.70
N TYR A 96 -14.97 -5.11 1.72
CA TYR A 96 -14.28 -5.47 2.94
C TYR A 96 -15.19 -5.31 4.14
N PHE A 97 -15.02 -6.20 5.12
CA PHE A 97 -15.89 -6.27 6.28
C PHE A 97 -15.08 -6.56 7.54
N VAL A 98 -15.47 -5.97 8.66
CA VAL A 98 -14.76 -6.07 9.93
C VAL A 98 -15.64 -6.64 11.05
N GLY A 99 -15.02 -7.41 11.93
CA GLY A 99 -15.65 -8.00 13.12
C GLY A 99 -16.27 -9.38 12.88
N GLU A 100 -16.23 -10.23 13.91
CA GLU A 100 -16.58 -11.66 13.79
C GLU A 100 -18.08 -11.89 13.51
N ASN A 101 -18.94 -11.22 14.27
CA ASN A 101 -20.38 -11.49 14.29
C ASN A 101 -21.14 -10.64 13.27
N LYS A 102 -21.03 -9.32 13.37
CA LYS A 102 -21.80 -8.37 12.54
C LYS A 102 -21.26 -8.23 11.12
N LYS A 103 -19.93 -8.34 10.94
CA LYS A 103 -19.24 -8.11 9.66
C LYS A 103 -19.68 -6.77 9.05
N GLU A 104 -19.33 -5.68 9.72
CA GLU A 104 -19.70 -4.33 9.28
C GLU A 104 -18.84 -3.94 8.07
N GLU A 105 -19.44 -3.33 7.05
CA GLU A 105 -18.74 -2.95 5.82
C GLU A 105 -17.74 -1.81 6.09
N ILE A 106 -16.56 -1.92 5.49
CA ILE A 106 -15.54 -0.88 5.47
C ILE A 106 -14.95 -0.74 4.06
N ASN A 107 -14.46 0.45 3.75
CA ASN A 107 -13.88 0.79 2.47
C ASN A 107 -12.37 1.03 2.63
N LEU A 108 -11.57 0.06 2.19
CA LEU A 108 -10.10 0.13 2.29
C LEU A 108 -9.47 1.09 1.27
N SER A 109 -10.22 1.70 0.35
CA SER A 109 -9.70 2.80 -0.49
C SER A 109 -9.42 4.07 0.31
N TYR A 110 -9.81 4.09 1.58
CA TYR A 110 -9.52 5.15 2.55
C TYR A 110 -8.78 4.58 3.76
N PRO A 111 -7.91 5.38 4.40
CA PRO A 111 -7.28 4.97 5.64
C PRO A 111 -8.29 4.90 6.80
N ILE A 112 -7.95 4.10 7.81
CA ILE A 112 -8.66 4.06 9.09
C ILE A 112 -8.12 5.20 9.96
N TYR A 113 -9.01 5.99 10.56
CA TYR A 113 -8.63 7.02 11.53
C TYR A 113 -8.30 6.36 12.87
N ILE A 114 -7.07 6.55 13.34
CA ILE A 114 -6.57 5.97 14.59
C ILE A 114 -6.03 7.07 15.51
N ASN A 115 -5.76 6.73 16.77
CA ASN A 115 -5.21 7.65 17.78
C ASN A 115 -5.99 8.98 17.85
N ASP A 116 -7.29 8.89 18.17
CA ASP A 116 -8.20 10.05 18.23
C ASP A 116 -8.22 10.90 16.94
N ASN A 117 -8.17 10.24 15.78
CA ASN A 117 -8.14 10.82 14.44
C ASN A 117 -6.89 11.65 14.11
N THR A 118 -5.83 11.56 14.93
CA THR A 118 -4.56 12.28 14.69
C THR A 118 -3.63 11.52 13.76
N ALA A 119 -3.80 10.20 13.63
CA ALA A 119 -3.04 9.35 12.74
C ALA A 119 -3.97 8.53 11.83
N LEU A 120 -3.39 8.01 10.76
CA LEU A 120 -4.06 7.26 9.71
C LEU A 120 -3.41 5.89 9.57
N TYR A 121 -4.21 4.84 9.47
CA TYR A 121 -3.76 3.48 9.22
C TYR A 121 -4.22 3.04 7.84
N ASN A 122 -3.29 2.94 6.90
CA ASN A 122 -3.58 2.53 5.54
C ASN A 122 -3.51 1.00 5.40
N LEU A 123 -4.60 0.42 4.90
CA LEU A 123 -4.68 -0.99 4.52
C LEU A 123 -4.81 -1.18 3.00
N SER A 124 -4.88 -0.09 2.24
CA SER A 124 -4.98 -0.15 0.79
C SER A 124 -3.66 -0.55 0.13
N GLN A 125 -3.75 -1.35 -0.92
CA GLN A 125 -2.64 -1.63 -1.83
C GLN A 125 -2.47 -0.55 -2.90
N GLU A 126 -3.55 0.17 -3.19
CA GLU A 126 -3.61 1.08 -4.34
C GLU A 126 -3.42 2.55 -3.94
N ILE A 127 -3.17 2.82 -2.65
CA ILE A 127 -2.91 4.18 -2.20
C ILE A 127 -1.53 4.62 -2.67
N LYS A 128 -1.46 5.87 -3.14
CA LYS A 128 -0.21 6.56 -3.40
C LYS A 128 0.06 7.56 -2.31
N LEU A 129 1.33 7.74 -1.97
CA LEU A 129 1.82 8.78 -1.08
C LEU A 129 2.31 9.94 -1.96
N ILE A 130 1.97 11.18 -1.61
CA ILE A 130 2.40 12.37 -2.34
C ILE A 130 3.36 13.16 -1.46
N THR A 131 4.59 13.36 -1.93
CA THR A 131 5.63 14.10 -1.19
C THR A 131 5.37 15.60 -1.19
N SER A 132 6.06 16.36 -0.34
CA SER A 132 6.06 17.84 -0.38
C SER A 132 6.45 18.42 -1.75
N GLU A 133 7.21 17.65 -2.54
CA GLU A 133 7.57 17.99 -3.92
C GLU A 133 6.59 17.50 -4.97
N PHE A 134 5.42 17.00 -4.55
CA PHE A 134 4.36 16.46 -5.42
C PHE A 134 4.76 15.21 -6.21
N GLU A 135 5.77 14.48 -5.73
CA GLU A 135 6.14 13.19 -6.30
C GLU A 135 5.17 12.11 -5.83
N GLU A 136 4.72 11.26 -6.75
CA GLU A 136 3.92 10.08 -6.40
C GLU A 136 4.84 8.92 -6.03
N VAL A 137 4.70 8.44 -4.80
CA VAL A 137 5.39 7.26 -4.29
C VAL A 137 4.35 6.18 -4.04
N SER A 138 4.63 4.94 -4.45
CA SER A 138 3.73 3.81 -4.17
C SER A 138 3.61 3.59 -2.65
N GLY A 139 2.37 3.59 -2.16
CA GLY A 139 2.05 3.10 -0.82
C GLY A 139 1.92 1.59 -0.79
N TYR A 140 1.65 1.05 0.39
CA TYR A 140 1.37 -0.37 0.61
C TYR A 140 0.55 -0.56 1.90
N PRO A 141 -0.10 -1.71 2.10
CA PRO A 141 -0.88 -1.98 3.30
C PRO A 141 -0.04 -1.95 4.56
N SER A 142 -0.72 -1.79 5.70
CA SER A 142 -0.10 -1.75 7.02
C SER A 142 0.90 -0.60 7.17
N LEU A 143 0.54 0.57 6.62
CA LEU A 143 1.29 1.81 6.84
C LEU A 143 0.58 2.68 7.87
N THR A 144 1.33 3.15 8.87
CA THR A 144 0.85 4.18 9.79
C THR A 144 1.37 5.53 9.36
N VAL A 145 0.49 6.51 9.27
CA VAL A 145 0.82 7.86 8.81
C VAL A 145 0.41 8.87 9.87
N SER A 146 1.34 9.71 10.28
CA SER A 146 1.10 10.75 11.28
C SER A 146 1.90 11.99 10.92
N ASN A 147 1.19 13.11 10.78
CA ASN A 147 1.78 14.43 10.49
C ASN A 147 2.79 14.41 9.33
N GLY A 148 2.43 13.76 8.22
CA GLY A 148 3.28 13.67 7.02
C GLY A 148 4.45 12.69 7.11
N ILE A 149 4.61 11.96 8.21
CA ILE A 149 5.62 10.91 8.38
C ILE A 149 4.93 9.55 8.26
N VAL A 150 5.57 8.62 7.56
CA VAL A 150 5.05 7.28 7.27
C VAL A 150 5.93 6.24 7.95
N TYR A 151 5.29 5.27 8.61
CA TYR A 151 5.92 4.23 9.42
C TYR A 151 5.51 2.84 8.94
N ASN A 152 6.47 1.93 8.91
CA ASN A 152 6.20 0.51 8.77
C ASN A 152 5.45 0.02 10.03
N GLU A 153 4.36 -0.71 9.88
CA GLU A 153 3.64 -1.23 11.05
C GLU A 153 4.47 -2.27 11.83
N SER A 154 5.24 -3.10 11.13
CA SER A 154 5.95 -4.24 11.73
C SER A 154 7.04 -3.88 12.75
N ASP A 155 7.62 -2.68 12.66
CA ASP A 155 8.66 -2.21 13.58
C ASP A 155 8.55 -0.74 13.99
N LEU A 156 7.54 -0.02 13.46
CA LEU A 156 7.31 1.41 13.71
C LEU A 156 8.48 2.32 13.34
N GLU A 157 9.40 1.85 12.50
CA GLU A 157 10.44 2.70 11.92
C GLU A 157 9.89 3.44 10.70
N ARG A 158 10.45 4.62 10.44
CA ARG A 158 10.09 5.41 9.27
C ARG A 158 10.40 4.62 8.00
N VAL A 159 9.54 4.76 7.00
CA VAL A 159 9.75 4.12 5.68
C VAL A 159 10.87 4.80 4.90
N ASP A 160 10.99 6.12 5.06
CA ASP A 160 12.02 6.98 4.49
C ASP A 160 12.07 8.34 5.23
N GLU A 161 12.95 9.23 4.77
CA GLU A 161 13.09 10.60 5.29
C GLU A 161 12.18 11.60 4.55
N LYS A 162 11.35 11.15 3.61
CA LYS A 162 10.48 12.04 2.82
C LYS A 162 9.36 12.57 3.70
N GLU A 163 8.97 13.81 3.43
CA GLU A 163 7.79 14.40 4.03
C GLU A 163 6.61 14.31 3.06
N TYR A 164 5.51 13.74 3.54
CA TYR A 164 4.31 13.51 2.75
C TYR A 164 3.22 14.53 3.08
N ILE A 165 2.51 14.99 2.04
CA ILE A 165 1.44 15.98 2.16
C ILE A 165 0.05 15.38 1.85
N PHE A 166 -0.02 14.30 1.08
CA PHE A 166 -1.26 13.58 0.81
C PHE A 166 -1.09 12.07 0.77
N LEU A 167 -2.17 11.37 1.12
CA LEU A 167 -2.49 10.06 0.56
C LEU A 167 -3.44 10.27 -0.63
N LYS A 168 -3.32 9.48 -1.69
CA LYS A 168 -4.15 9.57 -2.90
C LYS A 168 -4.68 8.19 -3.26
N ASN A 169 -6.00 8.06 -3.39
CA ASN A 169 -6.63 6.81 -3.84
C ASN A 169 -6.84 6.78 -5.37
N GLU A 170 -7.29 5.63 -5.89
CA GLU A 170 -7.52 5.42 -7.33
C GLU A 170 -8.58 6.34 -7.95
N SER A 171 -9.48 6.89 -7.12
CA SER A 171 -10.50 7.85 -7.56
C SER A 171 -10.00 9.30 -7.55
N ASN A 172 -8.68 9.53 -7.43
CA ASN A 172 -8.07 10.86 -7.26
C ASN A 172 -8.65 11.65 -6.08
N ILE A 173 -9.07 10.95 -5.02
CA ILE A 173 -9.42 11.59 -3.74
C ILE A 173 -8.19 11.58 -2.86
N PHE A 174 -7.91 12.74 -2.27
CA PHE A 174 -6.72 13.00 -1.48
C PHE A 174 -7.08 13.06 0.00
N THR A 175 -6.33 12.38 0.87
CA THR A 175 -6.37 12.60 2.31
C THR A 175 -5.18 13.49 2.69
N ASN A 176 -5.43 14.71 3.18
CA ASN A 176 -4.33 15.63 3.51
C ASN A 176 -3.64 15.27 4.82
N LEU A 177 -2.32 15.31 4.83
CA LEU A 177 -1.48 15.01 5.99
C LEU A 177 -1.01 16.27 6.73
N LYS A 178 -1.19 17.43 6.09
CA LYS A 178 -0.96 18.76 6.65
C LYS A 178 -2.20 19.63 6.50
N GLU A 179 -2.37 20.57 7.42
CA GLU A 179 -3.39 21.61 7.28
C GLU A 179 -3.20 22.36 5.96
N ILE A 180 -4.31 22.63 5.27
CA ILE A 180 -4.31 23.39 4.02
C ILE A 180 -4.97 24.74 4.28
N LYS A 181 -4.23 25.81 4.03
CA LYS A 181 -4.76 27.18 4.06
C LYS A 181 -5.03 27.62 2.63
N ILE A 182 -6.21 28.18 2.41
CA ILE A 182 -6.70 28.56 1.10
C ILE A 182 -7.08 30.03 1.17
N GLN A 183 -6.46 30.83 0.31
CA GLN A 183 -6.81 32.24 0.15
C GLN A 183 -7.45 32.41 -1.23
N THR A 184 -8.74 32.68 -1.24
CA THR A 184 -9.49 33.04 -2.45
C THR A 184 -9.55 34.56 -2.60
N VAL A 185 -10.22 35.05 -3.65
CA VAL A 185 -10.49 36.49 -3.82
C VAL A 185 -11.41 37.03 -2.72
N ALA A 186 -12.30 36.20 -2.18
CA ALA A 186 -13.35 36.63 -1.26
C ALA A 186 -13.11 36.19 0.20
N ASN A 187 -12.40 35.10 0.43
CA ASN A 187 -12.33 34.43 1.74
C ASN A 187 -10.97 33.80 2.03
N GLU A 188 -10.74 33.56 3.31
CA GLU A 188 -9.69 32.66 3.80
C GLU A 188 -10.33 31.43 4.43
N CYS A 189 -9.93 30.25 3.96
CA CYS A 189 -10.46 28.97 4.36
C CYS A 189 -9.33 28.08 4.89
N THR A 190 -9.66 27.15 5.79
CA THR A 190 -8.72 26.16 6.30
C THR A 190 -9.34 24.79 6.25
N ILE A 191 -8.64 23.84 5.63
CA ILE A 191 -8.99 22.42 5.64
C ILE A 191 -8.11 21.74 6.69
N PRO A 192 -8.70 21.16 7.76
CA PRO A 192 -7.94 20.52 8.81
C PRO A 192 -7.24 19.26 8.29
N VAL A 193 -6.22 18.79 9.00
CA VAL A 193 -5.53 17.51 8.72
C VAL A 193 -6.52 16.35 8.64
N ASN A 194 -6.15 15.32 7.88
CA ASN A 194 -6.88 14.07 7.73
C ASN A 194 -8.29 14.23 7.11
N SER A 195 -8.50 15.31 6.36
CA SER A 195 -9.70 15.51 5.53
C SER A 195 -9.57 14.77 4.21
N ASN A 196 -10.68 14.22 3.71
CA ASN A 196 -10.75 13.62 2.37
C ASN A 196 -11.23 14.68 1.38
N ILE A 197 -10.45 14.94 0.34
CA ILE A 197 -10.54 16.12 -0.51
C ILE A 197 -10.60 15.68 -1.96
N TYR A 198 -11.52 16.29 -2.70
CA TYR A 198 -11.52 16.27 -4.15
C TYR A 198 -11.29 17.70 -4.66
N PHE A 199 -10.25 17.84 -5.48
CA PHE A 199 -9.89 19.09 -6.14
C PHE A 199 -10.53 19.12 -7.52
N ASP A 200 -11.55 19.95 -7.69
CA ASP A 200 -12.21 20.21 -8.98
C ASP A 200 -11.67 21.53 -9.58
N LYS A 201 -11.92 21.82 -10.84
CA LYS A 201 -11.41 23.02 -11.50
C LYS A 201 -11.93 24.32 -10.88
N GLU A 202 -13.19 24.31 -10.44
CA GLU A 202 -13.93 25.51 -9.97
C GLU A 202 -14.45 25.39 -8.54
N GLU A 203 -14.21 24.26 -7.87
CA GLU A 203 -14.52 24.11 -6.45
C GLU A 203 -13.63 23.07 -5.77
N ILE A 204 -13.58 23.12 -4.44
CA ILE A 204 -12.96 22.08 -3.63
C ILE A 204 -14.05 21.47 -2.75
N ARG A 205 -14.25 20.16 -2.86
CA ARG A 205 -15.21 19.39 -2.05
C ARG A 205 -14.42 18.56 -1.05
N TYR A 206 -14.81 18.56 0.22
CA TYR A 206 -14.10 17.78 1.23
C TYR A 206 -14.97 17.30 2.38
N TYR A 207 -14.53 16.23 3.03
CA TYR A 207 -15.03 15.78 4.31
C TYR A 207 -13.96 16.01 5.38
N GLU A 208 -14.32 16.70 6.46
CA GLU A 208 -13.49 16.77 7.66
C GLU A 208 -13.98 15.76 8.71
N ILE A 209 -13.05 15.18 9.47
CA ILE A 209 -13.35 14.25 10.55
C ILE A 209 -13.66 14.98 11.86
N LYS A 210 -14.74 14.57 12.53
CA LYS A 210 -15.10 14.99 13.89
C LYS A 210 -15.57 13.79 14.70
N LYS A 211 -14.72 13.32 15.62
CA LYS A 211 -14.95 12.09 16.40
C LYS A 211 -15.19 10.90 15.47
N ASP A 212 -16.41 10.38 15.44
CA ASP A 212 -16.86 9.22 14.66
C ASP A 212 -17.63 9.63 13.40
N THR A 213 -17.58 10.90 13.02
CA THR A 213 -18.44 11.46 11.96
C THR A 213 -17.64 12.30 10.97
N LEU A 214 -17.85 12.07 9.67
CA LEU A 214 -17.33 12.90 8.59
C LEU A 214 -18.35 13.97 8.21
N ARG A 215 -17.91 15.23 8.12
CA ARG A 215 -18.76 16.37 7.77
C ARG A 215 -18.37 16.96 6.42
N TYR A 216 -19.30 16.94 5.48
CA TYR A 216 -19.12 17.52 4.15
C TYR A 216 -19.01 19.04 4.20
N LYS A 217 -18.12 19.59 3.38
CA LYS A 217 -17.95 21.02 3.11
C LYS A 217 -17.49 21.22 1.66
N GLU A 218 -17.70 22.44 1.18
CA GLU A 218 -17.31 22.86 -0.16
C GLU A 218 -16.75 24.30 -0.14
N ILE A 219 -15.83 24.60 -1.05
CA ILE A 219 -15.28 25.93 -1.30
C ILE A 219 -15.52 26.22 -2.79
N LYS A 220 -16.43 27.15 -3.06
CA LYS A 220 -16.97 27.43 -4.42
C LYS A 220 -16.38 28.68 -5.06
N ASP A 221 -15.66 29.47 -4.29
CA ASP A 221 -15.03 30.71 -4.72
C ASP A 221 -13.55 30.51 -5.08
N ILE A 222 -13.17 29.31 -5.51
CA ILE A 222 -11.82 29.00 -5.98
C ILE A 222 -11.67 29.42 -7.45
N ASP A 223 -10.54 30.03 -7.77
CA ASP A 223 -10.16 30.43 -9.12
C ASP A 223 -8.67 30.17 -9.36
N THR A 224 -8.18 30.49 -10.57
CA THR A 224 -6.77 30.26 -10.93
C THR A 224 -5.78 31.11 -10.14
N GLN A 225 -6.23 32.19 -9.50
CA GLN A 225 -5.41 33.10 -8.69
C GLN A 225 -5.42 32.74 -7.21
N SER A 226 -6.33 31.87 -6.79
CA SER A 226 -6.43 31.40 -5.42
C SER A 226 -5.14 30.71 -5.01
N LYS A 227 -4.69 31.01 -3.78
CA LYS A 227 -3.44 30.48 -3.24
C LYS A 227 -3.71 29.35 -2.28
N ILE A 228 -2.97 28.27 -2.44
CA ILE A 228 -3.02 27.10 -1.58
C ILE A 228 -1.69 26.97 -0.86
N LYS A 229 -1.74 26.94 0.46
CA LYS A 229 -0.59 26.67 1.32
C LYS A 229 -0.75 25.34 2.03
N ILE A 230 0.19 24.42 1.81
CA ILE A 230 0.23 23.08 2.41
C ILE A 230 1.57 22.94 3.11
N GLY A 231 1.56 23.00 4.45
CA GLY A 231 2.79 23.13 5.22
C GLY A 231 3.55 24.41 4.86
N GLU A 232 4.80 24.27 4.39
CA GLU A 232 5.65 25.41 4.00
C GLU A 232 5.46 25.84 2.54
N LYS A 233 4.87 24.97 1.70
CA LYS A 233 4.74 25.20 0.27
C LYS A 233 3.48 26.01 -0.04
N GLU A 234 3.64 27.11 -0.76
CA GLU A 234 2.55 27.94 -1.29
C GLU A 234 2.57 27.87 -2.82
N VAL A 235 1.44 27.48 -3.42
CA VAL A 235 1.26 27.38 -4.87
C VAL A 235 -0.06 28.03 -5.29
N ARG A 236 -0.17 28.42 -6.56
CA ARG A 236 -1.46 28.80 -7.13
C ARG A 236 -2.34 27.56 -7.33
N TYR A 237 -3.65 27.71 -7.28
CA TYR A 237 -4.57 26.59 -7.45
C TYR A 237 -4.41 25.88 -8.80
N GLU A 238 -4.24 26.64 -9.89
CA GLU A 238 -4.00 26.09 -11.22
C GLU A 238 -2.70 25.27 -11.30
N GLU A 239 -1.66 25.72 -10.61
CA GLU A 239 -0.38 25.01 -10.51
C GLU A 239 -0.56 23.72 -9.71
N LEU A 240 -1.29 23.76 -8.58
CA LEU A 240 -1.61 22.57 -7.78
C LEU A 240 -2.31 21.51 -8.63
N LEU A 241 -3.35 21.89 -9.39
CA LEU A 241 -4.05 20.95 -10.27
C LEU A 241 -3.12 20.34 -11.34
N THR A 242 -2.13 21.10 -11.80
CA THR A 242 -1.15 20.66 -12.79
C THR A 242 -0.15 19.67 -12.19
N VAL A 243 0.46 19.99 -11.04
CA VAL A 243 1.44 19.13 -10.36
C VAL A 243 0.80 17.84 -9.83
N LEU A 244 -0.48 17.91 -9.42
CA LEU A 244 -1.27 16.73 -9.04
C LEU A 244 -1.83 15.94 -10.24
N ARG A 245 -1.58 16.42 -11.47
CA ARG A 245 -1.99 15.79 -12.74
C ARG A 245 -3.51 15.64 -12.91
N LEU A 246 -4.27 16.61 -12.40
CA LEU A 246 -5.74 16.61 -12.46
C LEU A 246 -6.31 17.26 -13.73
N ASN A 247 -5.53 18.11 -14.40
CA ASN A 247 -5.94 18.83 -15.61
C ASN A 247 -5.50 18.16 -16.93
N GLN A 248 -4.94 16.95 -16.89
CA GLN A 248 -4.40 16.29 -18.09
C GLN A 248 -5.52 15.59 -18.88
N THR A 249 -5.78 16.03 -20.11
CA THR A 249 -6.38 15.14 -21.13
C THR A 249 -5.35 14.05 -21.44
N GLU A 250 -5.77 12.80 -21.66
CA GLU A 250 -4.90 11.59 -21.85
C GLU A 250 -3.71 11.73 -22.83
N ASN A 251 -3.60 12.84 -23.58
CA ASN A 251 -2.55 13.14 -24.55
C ASN A 251 -1.58 14.28 -24.15
N GLN A 252 -1.67 14.87 -22.97
CA GLN A 252 -0.63 15.79 -22.47
C GLN A 252 0.30 15.06 -21.52
N VAL A 253 1.33 14.44 -22.10
CA VAL A 253 2.50 13.96 -21.35
C VAL A 253 3.16 15.19 -20.73
N ALA A 254 2.84 15.49 -19.46
CA ALA A 254 3.74 16.29 -18.66
C ALA A 254 5.07 15.56 -18.71
N THR A 255 6.12 16.28 -19.12
CA THR A 255 7.49 15.78 -19.16
C THR A 255 7.79 15.20 -17.79
N LYS A 256 7.68 13.87 -17.64
CA LYS A 256 8.39 13.19 -16.58
C LYS A 256 9.83 13.64 -16.81
N GLU A 257 10.51 14.15 -15.78
CA GLU A 257 11.94 13.88 -15.74
C GLU A 257 12.02 12.36 -15.82
N GLU A 258 12.30 11.84 -17.01
CA GLU A 258 12.31 10.41 -17.26
C GLU A 258 13.53 9.88 -16.53
N ILE A 259 13.29 9.31 -15.34
CA ILE A 259 14.32 8.64 -14.57
C ILE A 259 14.74 7.46 -15.42
N VAL A 260 16.02 7.43 -15.79
CA VAL A 260 16.59 6.33 -16.57
C VAL A 260 16.73 5.13 -15.65
N GLU A 261 16.19 3.98 -16.04
CA GLU A 261 16.34 2.74 -15.27
C GLU A 261 17.61 2.00 -15.68
N GLU A 262 18.40 1.58 -14.70
CA GLU A 262 19.60 0.76 -14.84
C GLU A 262 19.49 -0.48 -13.93
N ASP A 263 20.04 -1.61 -14.35
CA ASP A 263 20.06 -2.84 -13.55
C ASP A 263 21.48 -3.45 -13.55
N THR A 264 22.18 -3.28 -12.43
CA THR A 264 23.53 -3.81 -12.17
C THR A 264 23.53 -5.02 -11.23
N SER A 265 22.35 -5.54 -10.88
CA SER A 265 22.20 -6.64 -9.90
C SER A 265 23.01 -7.90 -10.27
N LYS A 266 23.04 -8.27 -11.55
CA LYS A 266 23.79 -9.45 -12.05
C LYS A 266 25.30 -9.28 -11.98
N GLU A 267 25.80 -8.06 -12.08
CA GLU A 267 27.23 -7.77 -11.94
C GLU A 267 27.65 -7.92 -10.47
N ASN A 268 26.77 -7.47 -9.56
CA ASN A 268 26.95 -7.61 -8.13
C ASN A 268 26.93 -9.09 -7.69
N GLU A 269 26.01 -9.91 -8.22
CA GLU A 269 26.00 -11.37 -8.00
C GLU A 269 27.35 -12.03 -8.38
N ARG A 270 27.92 -11.66 -9.53
CA ARG A 270 29.23 -12.19 -9.97
C ARG A 270 30.38 -11.76 -9.07
N ASN A 271 30.32 -10.54 -8.55
CA ASN A 271 31.34 -10.04 -7.62
C ASN A 271 31.23 -10.74 -6.25
N GLN A 272 30.01 -11.05 -5.79
CA GLN A 272 29.80 -11.87 -4.58
C GLN A 272 30.39 -13.28 -4.74
N GLU A 273 30.19 -13.95 -5.88
CA GLU A 273 30.77 -15.29 -6.15
C GLU A 273 32.31 -15.29 -6.20
N LYS A 274 32.92 -14.17 -6.63
CA LYS A 274 34.38 -14.00 -6.62
C LYS A 274 34.93 -13.78 -5.22
N VAL A 275 34.23 -13.03 -4.37
CA VAL A 275 34.63 -12.79 -2.97
C VAL A 275 34.55 -14.07 -2.11
N GLU A 276 33.62 -15.00 -2.41
CA GLU A 276 33.54 -16.31 -1.72
C GLU A 276 34.61 -17.33 -2.15
N LYS A 277 35.29 -17.13 -3.29
CA LYS A 277 36.40 -17.97 -3.76
C LYS A 277 37.68 -17.18 -3.63
N GLU A 278 38.41 -17.33 -2.52
CA GLU A 278 39.71 -16.69 -2.32
C GLU A 278 40.68 -16.97 -3.51
N GLU A 279 40.74 -16.06 -4.47
CA GLU A 279 41.93 -15.72 -5.23
C GLU A 279 42.29 -14.27 -4.89
N PRO A 280 43.56 -13.95 -4.62
CA PRO A 280 43.96 -12.57 -4.40
C PRO A 280 43.72 -11.78 -5.69
N GLU A 281 42.82 -10.80 -5.65
CA GLU A 281 42.70 -9.84 -6.75
C GLU A 281 44.06 -9.14 -6.92
N GLU A 282 44.64 -9.29 -8.12
CA GLU A 282 45.67 -8.39 -8.59
C GLU A 282 45.13 -6.96 -8.49
N GLN A 283 45.87 -6.11 -7.77
CA GLN A 283 45.66 -4.67 -7.76
C GLN A 283 45.66 -4.18 -9.22
N GLN A 284 44.49 -3.96 -9.79
CA GLN A 284 44.38 -3.06 -10.92
C GLN A 284 44.69 -1.67 -10.39
N GLU A 285 45.76 -1.06 -10.92
CA GLU A 285 46.09 0.34 -10.66
C GLU A 285 44.84 1.18 -10.94
N GLU A 286 44.24 1.75 -9.88
CA GLU A 286 43.32 2.87 -10.01
C GLU A 286 44.13 4.02 -10.64
N GLU A 287 43.82 4.35 -11.89
CA GLU A 287 44.26 5.62 -12.46
C GLU A 287 43.79 6.73 -11.51
N GLU A 288 44.72 7.52 -10.95
CA GLU A 288 44.36 8.67 -10.13
C GLU A 288 43.43 9.58 -10.95
N PRO A 289 42.15 9.73 -10.55
CA PRO A 289 41.23 10.59 -11.28
C PRO A 289 41.71 12.04 -11.16
N GLN A 290 41.66 12.77 -12.28
CA GLN A 290 41.96 14.20 -12.27
C GLN A 290 41.05 14.93 -11.25
N PRO A 291 41.55 15.92 -10.50
CA PRO A 291 40.73 16.69 -9.57
C PRO A 291 39.51 17.29 -10.29
N GLY A 292 38.31 16.81 -9.94
CA GLY A 292 37.04 17.26 -10.52
C GLY A 292 36.44 16.39 -11.63
N ALA A 293 37.03 15.25 -11.97
CA ALA A 293 36.39 14.29 -12.87
C ALA A 293 35.17 13.61 -12.20
N TYR A 294 34.09 13.45 -12.94
CA TYR A 294 32.90 12.73 -12.48
C TYR A 294 33.25 11.25 -12.25
N ILE A 295 32.88 10.73 -11.07
CA ILE A 295 32.99 9.31 -10.73
C ILE A 295 31.60 8.81 -10.37
N LYS A 296 31.12 7.80 -11.11
CA LYS A 296 29.82 7.18 -10.91
C LYS A 296 29.76 6.52 -9.52
N PRO A 297 28.67 6.72 -8.74
CA PRO A 297 28.49 6.03 -7.48
C PRO A 297 28.26 4.54 -7.67
N GLU A 298 28.82 3.74 -6.76
CA GLU A 298 28.70 2.28 -6.71
C GLU A 298 28.07 1.88 -5.37
N VAL A 299 27.02 1.07 -5.42
CA VAL A 299 26.37 0.51 -4.23
C VAL A 299 26.32 -1.01 -4.38
N THR A 300 26.81 -1.71 -3.36
CA THR A 300 26.81 -3.18 -3.31
C THR A 300 26.42 -3.65 -1.91
N CYS A 301 25.96 -4.89 -1.79
CA CYS A 301 25.77 -5.52 -0.49
C CYS A 301 26.09 -7.02 -0.56
N SER A 302 26.32 -7.66 0.58
CA SER A 302 26.39 -9.12 0.65
C SER A 302 24.99 -9.75 0.45
N PRO A 303 24.88 -11.06 0.20
CA PRO A 303 23.61 -11.76 0.29
C PRO A 303 22.96 -11.54 1.67
N PHE A 304 21.63 -11.41 1.70
CA PHE A 304 20.90 -11.31 2.97
C PHE A 304 20.92 -12.65 3.70
N LYS A 305 21.32 -12.61 4.97
CA LYS A 305 21.18 -13.72 5.90
C LYS A 305 19.87 -13.59 6.67
N ALA A 306 18.94 -14.50 6.43
CA ALA A 306 17.65 -14.52 7.10
C ALA A 306 17.73 -15.25 8.45
N ASN A 307 17.04 -14.70 9.46
CA ASN A 307 16.71 -15.32 10.74
C ASN A 307 15.18 -15.49 10.84
N VAL A 308 14.67 -15.71 12.05
CA VAL A 308 13.24 -15.97 12.29
C VAL A 308 12.38 -14.72 12.04
N TYR A 309 12.82 -13.55 12.52
CA TYR A 309 12.10 -12.28 12.40
C TYR A 309 12.91 -11.16 11.76
N THR A 310 14.16 -11.44 11.40
CA THR A 310 15.10 -10.45 10.87
C THR A 310 15.84 -10.97 9.65
N ALA A 311 16.41 -10.07 8.86
CA ALA A 311 17.39 -10.39 7.84
C ALA A 311 18.51 -9.35 7.83
N SER A 312 19.76 -9.77 7.67
CA SER A 312 20.93 -8.88 7.75
C SER A 312 21.81 -8.96 6.52
N THR A 313 22.45 -7.86 6.16
CA THR A 313 23.47 -7.80 5.09
C THR A 313 24.52 -6.73 5.41
N GLU A 314 25.69 -6.80 4.78
CA GLU A 314 26.70 -5.74 4.80
C GLU A 314 26.53 -4.86 3.57
N LEU A 315 26.14 -3.59 3.77
CA LEU A 315 25.94 -2.59 2.72
C LEU A 315 27.20 -1.74 2.51
N THR A 316 27.61 -1.56 1.26
CA THR A 316 28.71 -0.66 0.87
C THR A 316 28.18 0.39 -0.11
N ILE A 317 28.33 1.66 0.26
CA ILE A 317 27.98 2.83 -0.54
C ILE A 317 29.29 3.58 -0.83
N LYS A 318 29.65 3.69 -2.11
CA LYS A 318 30.76 4.51 -2.59
C LYS A 318 30.21 5.63 -3.47
N ASP A 319 30.22 6.85 -2.95
CA ASP A 319 29.78 8.05 -3.68
C ASP A 319 30.82 9.18 -3.61
N PRO A 320 31.98 9.00 -4.26
CA PRO A 320 33.07 9.98 -4.19
C PRO A 320 32.71 11.35 -4.80
N SER A 321 31.75 11.39 -5.73
CA SER A 321 31.29 12.63 -6.38
C SER A 321 30.04 13.25 -5.75
N SER A 322 29.50 12.65 -4.67
CA SER A 322 28.24 13.08 -4.02
C SER A 322 27.07 13.21 -5.01
N LYS A 323 26.87 12.16 -5.82
CA LYS A 323 25.87 12.12 -6.89
C LYS A 323 24.65 11.27 -6.56
N ILE A 324 24.65 10.53 -5.45
CA ILE A 324 23.44 9.87 -4.95
C ILE A 324 22.47 10.96 -4.44
N LEU A 325 21.27 10.98 -5.00
CA LEU A 325 20.24 11.99 -4.72
C LEU A 325 19.25 11.53 -3.65
N GLU A 326 18.98 10.23 -3.59
CA GLU A 326 18.06 9.62 -2.62
C GLU A 326 18.75 8.48 -1.86
N PRO A 327 18.36 8.22 -0.60
CA PRO A 327 18.88 7.09 0.17
C PRO A 327 18.75 5.75 -0.58
N VAL A 328 19.71 4.85 -0.35
CA VAL A 328 19.63 3.47 -0.84
C VAL A 328 18.38 2.83 -0.26
N THR A 329 17.54 2.27 -1.13
CA THR A 329 16.24 1.72 -0.76
C THR A 329 16.24 0.21 -0.95
N PHE A 330 15.78 -0.52 0.08
CA PHE A 330 15.43 -1.93 -0.01
C PHE A 330 13.92 -2.11 0.09
N ILE A 331 13.34 -2.81 -0.88
CA ILE A 331 11.93 -3.20 -0.90
C ILE A 331 11.84 -4.71 -0.70
N PHE A 332 11.13 -5.13 0.35
CA PHE A 332 10.79 -6.53 0.59
C PHE A 332 9.37 -6.76 0.11
N ARG A 333 9.18 -7.71 -0.81
CA ARG A 333 7.87 -8.10 -1.33
C ARG A 333 7.49 -9.49 -0.82
N LYS A 334 6.23 -9.62 -0.43
CA LYS A 334 5.57 -10.87 -0.05
C LYS A 334 4.39 -11.07 -0.99
N ASP A 335 4.32 -12.23 -1.63
CA ASP A 335 3.28 -12.55 -2.62
C ASP A 335 3.15 -11.48 -3.74
N GLY A 336 4.29 -10.98 -4.23
CA GLY A 336 4.38 -9.95 -5.27
C GLY A 336 3.99 -8.53 -4.84
N ARG A 337 3.78 -8.30 -3.53
CA ARG A 337 3.33 -7.02 -2.97
C ARG A 337 4.33 -6.48 -1.98
N ILE A 338 4.53 -5.16 -1.96
CA ILE A 338 5.41 -4.52 -0.98
C ILE A 338 4.89 -4.84 0.43
N TYR A 339 5.79 -5.39 1.24
CA TYR A 339 5.58 -5.70 2.65
C TYR A 339 6.32 -4.69 3.54
N LEU A 340 7.54 -4.34 3.17
CA LEU A 340 8.40 -3.46 3.95
C LEU A 340 9.28 -2.63 3.00
N ARG A 341 9.53 -1.38 3.37
CA ARG A 341 10.55 -0.53 2.76
C ARG A 341 11.54 -0.05 3.82
N LYS A 342 12.84 -0.12 3.50
CA LYS A 342 13.92 0.40 4.33
C LYS A 342 14.85 1.28 3.51
N THR A 343 15.37 2.33 4.12
CA THR A 343 16.28 3.28 3.49
C THR A 343 17.55 3.45 4.31
N TYR A 344 18.69 3.62 3.64
CA TYR A 344 20.01 3.75 4.26
C TYR A 344 20.85 4.81 3.54
N THR A 345 21.55 5.63 4.32
CA THR A 345 22.45 6.70 3.82
C THR A 345 23.92 6.41 4.09
N THR A 346 24.23 5.35 4.83
CA THR A 346 25.60 4.99 5.24
C THR A 346 25.87 3.51 5.02
N SER A 347 27.12 3.20 4.66
CA SER A 347 27.64 1.82 4.64
C SER A 347 27.64 1.18 6.03
N GLY A 348 27.61 -0.15 6.07
CA GLY A 348 27.79 -0.95 7.27
C GLY A 348 26.85 -2.15 7.36
N SER A 349 26.88 -2.80 8.52
CA SER A 349 26.00 -3.92 8.85
C SER A 349 24.57 -3.41 9.07
N ILE A 350 23.64 -3.87 8.24
CA ILE A 350 22.22 -3.54 8.35
C ILE A 350 21.42 -4.75 8.81
N GLU A 351 20.46 -4.53 9.70
CA GLU A 351 19.49 -5.53 10.13
C GLU A 351 18.08 -5.02 9.88
N VAL A 352 17.34 -5.75 9.07
CA VAL A 352 15.93 -5.52 8.78
C VAL A 352 15.09 -6.34 9.73
N LYS A 353 14.21 -5.68 10.50
CA LYS A 353 13.30 -6.30 11.48
C LYS A 353 11.88 -6.40 10.93
N GLY A 354 11.00 -7.01 11.71
CA GLY A 354 9.56 -7.06 11.40
C GLY A 354 9.21 -8.03 10.28
N LEU A 355 10.04 -9.04 10.00
CA LEU A 355 9.72 -10.11 9.05
C LEU A 355 8.91 -11.22 9.75
N THR A 356 8.05 -11.90 8.99
CA THR A 356 7.26 -13.02 9.49
C THR A 356 8.07 -14.31 9.40
N PRO A 357 8.03 -15.21 10.40
CA PRO A 357 8.67 -16.54 10.34
C PRO A 357 8.18 -17.41 9.20
N ASN A 358 9.01 -18.33 8.72
CA ASN A 358 8.68 -19.28 7.64
C ASN A 358 8.04 -18.62 6.41
N THR A 359 8.53 -17.43 6.04
CA THR A 359 7.96 -16.62 4.95
C THR A 359 9.04 -16.26 3.96
N SER A 360 8.74 -16.45 2.67
CA SER A 360 9.63 -16.06 1.57
C SER A 360 9.39 -14.60 1.18
N TYR A 361 10.49 -13.89 0.92
CA TYR A 361 10.50 -12.49 0.52
C TYR A 361 11.38 -12.29 -0.71
N GLU A 362 10.86 -11.58 -1.69
CA GLU A 362 11.65 -11.03 -2.81
C GLU A 362 12.22 -9.69 -2.36
N ILE A 363 13.54 -9.52 -2.48
CA ILE A 363 14.24 -8.30 -2.08
C ILE A 363 14.73 -7.60 -3.34
N GLU A 364 14.53 -6.29 -3.41
CA GLU A 364 15.09 -5.41 -4.42
C GLU A 364 15.79 -4.23 -3.75
N GLY A 365 17.06 -4.03 -4.07
CA GLY A 365 17.85 -2.88 -3.64
C GLY A 365 18.07 -1.91 -4.81
N SER A 366 17.69 -0.65 -4.64
CA SER A 366 17.91 0.41 -5.63
C SER A 366 18.41 1.71 -5.00
N TYR A 367 18.97 2.60 -5.83
CA TYR A 367 19.30 3.98 -5.46
C TYR A 367 19.19 4.90 -6.66
N ILE A 368 18.92 6.18 -6.41
CA ILE A 368 18.80 7.21 -7.45
C ILE A 368 20.03 8.12 -7.41
N TYR A 369 20.67 8.32 -8.55
CA TYR A 369 21.83 9.19 -8.70
C TYR A 369 21.74 10.09 -9.93
N GLU A 370 22.55 11.14 -9.96
CA GLU A 370 22.74 12.00 -11.13
C GLU A 370 23.92 11.53 -11.96
N ASN A 371 23.71 11.25 -13.25
CA ASN A 371 24.78 10.85 -14.16
C ASN A 371 25.65 12.04 -14.64
N GLU A 372 26.68 11.78 -15.45
CA GLU A 372 27.62 12.80 -15.96
C GLU A 372 26.92 13.96 -16.69
N VAL A 373 25.77 13.72 -17.32
CA VAL A 373 25.01 14.72 -18.08
C VAL A 373 23.88 15.37 -17.26
N GLY A 374 23.81 15.12 -15.95
CA GLY A 374 22.83 15.74 -15.06
C GLY A 374 21.45 15.06 -15.07
N GLN A 375 21.33 13.84 -15.59
CA GLN A 375 20.06 13.10 -15.60
C GLN A 375 19.94 12.19 -14.37
N LYS A 376 18.72 12.10 -13.82
CA LYS A 376 18.38 11.13 -12.76
C LYS A 376 18.37 9.71 -13.32
N VAL A 377 19.08 8.81 -12.67
CA VAL A 377 19.14 7.38 -12.98
C VAL A 377 18.76 6.60 -11.73
N GLU A 378 17.80 5.69 -11.83
CA GLU A 378 17.51 4.69 -10.80
C GLU A 378 18.26 3.41 -11.16
N ASN A 379 19.22 3.01 -10.32
CA ASN A 379 19.97 1.78 -10.50
C ASN A 379 19.50 0.72 -9.50
N THR A 380 19.02 -0.41 -10.02
CA THR A 380 18.78 -1.62 -9.23
C THR A 380 20.06 -2.42 -9.12
N PHE A 381 20.65 -2.47 -7.93
CA PHE A 381 21.97 -3.10 -7.70
C PHE A 381 21.87 -4.45 -7.00
N TYR A 382 20.71 -4.83 -6.48
CA TYR A 382 20.52 -6.10 -5.77
C TYR A 382 19.13 -6.67 -6.00
N LYS A 383 19.06 -7.97 -6.30
CA LYS A 383 17.84 -8.76 -6.36
C LYS A 383 18.12 -10.12 -5.76
N ASP A 384 17.29 -10.56 -4.83
CA ASP A 384 17.43 -11.89 -4.22
C ASP A 384 16.10 -12.36 -3.62
N THR A 385 16.01 -13.64 -3.28
CA THR A 385 14.90 -14.21 -2.54
C THR A 385 15.41 -14.89 -1.29
N ILE A 386 14.93 -14.44 -0.14
CA ILE A 386 15.22 -15.08 1.14
C ILE A 386 13.98 -15.78 1.69
N THR A 387 14.19 -16.73 2.59
CA THR A 387 13.12 -17.30 3.41
C THR A 387 13.53 -17.23 4.86
N THR A 388 12.71 -16.59 5.69
CA THR A 388 12.92 -16.55 7.14
C THR A 388 12.81 -17.95 7.73
N THR A 389 13.58 -18.18 8.78
CA THR A 389 13.61 -19.48 9.45
C THR A 389 12.39 -19.66 10.37
N GLY A 390 12.12 -20.89 10.78
CA GLY A 390 11.03 -21.19 11.70
C GLY A 390 11.41 -21.03 13.16
N PHE A 391 10.40 -21.08 14.04
CA PHE A 391 10.53 -20.92 15.49
C PHE A 391 11.46 -21.93 16.15
N GLU A 392 11.71 -23.07 15.51
CA GLU A 392 12.64 -24.10 15.99
C GLU A 392 14.08 -23.61 16.15
N ASN A 393 14.42 -22.47 15.53
CA ASN A 393 15.74 -21.84 15.67
C ASN A 393 15.78 -20.76 16.77
N LEU A 394 14.69 -20.57 17.51
CA LEU A 394 14.66 -19.72 18.69
C LEU A 394 14.99 -20.54 19.93
N ASP A 395 15.84 -19.99 20.79
CA ASP A 395 16.05 -20.55 22.11
C ASP A 395 14.75 -20.50 22.92
N PRO A 396 14.37 -21.61 23.60
CA PRO A 396 13.16 -21.63 24.40
C PRO A 396 13.31 -20.69 25.60
N ILE A 397 12.31 -19.82 25.80
CA ILE A 397 12.18 -19.07 27.05
C ILE A 397 11.85 -20.08 28.15
N THR A 398 12.84 -20.38 28.98
CA THR A 398 12.65 -21.25 30.14
C THR A 398 12.18 -20.40 31.31
N LEU A 399 10.88 -20.46 31.60
CA LEU A 399 10.31 -19.84 32.80
C LEU A 399 10.46 -20.81 33.98
N SER A 400 11.27 -20.45 34.96
CA SER A 400 11.35 -21.13 36.24
C SER A 400 10.62 -20.32 37.30
N PHE A 401 9.68 -20.95 37.99
CA PHE A 401 9.01 -20.37 39.15
C PHE A 401 8.86 -21.44 40.23
N GLU A 402 8.90 -21.01 41.49
CA GLU A 402 8.51 -21.85 42.62
C GLU A 402 7.02 -21.66 42.89
N ASN A 403 6.35 -22.74 43.29
CA ASN A 403 4.97 -22.62 43.75
C ASN A 403 4.93 -21.77 45.03
N GLY A 404 4.19 -20.66 44.97
CA GLY A 404 3.85 -19.85 46.13
C GLY A 404 2.68 -20.45 46.91
N GLU A 405 2.11 -19.65 47.82
CA GLU A 405 0.95 -20.09 48.59
C GLU A 405 -0.31 -20.18 47.71
N ILE A 406 -1.14 -21.19 47.97
CA ILE A 406 -2.44 -21.34 47.32
C ILE A 406 -3.47 -20.58 48.15
N PHE A 407 -4.15 -19.62 47.52
CA PHE A 407 -5.27 -18.90 48.11
C PHE A 407 -6.58 -19.40 47.50
N SER A 408 -7.70 -19.21 48.21
CA SER A 408 -9.01 -19.65 47.73
C SER A 408 -9.46 -18.99 46.42
N ASN A 409 -8.87 -17.86 46.04
CA ASN A 409 -9.23 -17.09 44.84
C ASN A 409 -8.04 -16.74 43.92
N LYS A 410 -6.81 -17.17 44.24
CA LYS A 410 -5.63 -16.94 43.38
C LYS A 410 -4.53 -17.97 43.64
N ILE A 411 -3.73 -18.19 42.60
CA ILE A 411 -2.48 -18.94 42.67
C ILE A 411 -1.34 -17.93 42.72
N GLN A 412 -0.40 -18.11 43.64
CA GLN A 412 0.83 -17.32 43.71
C GLN A 412 1.98 -18.11 43.09
N LEU A 413 2.72 -17.48 42.18
CA LEU A 413 4.02 -17.97 41.70
C LEU A 413 5.11 -17.12 42.37
N LYS A 414 6.17 -17.75 42.87
CA LYS A 414 7.37 -17.08 43.41
C LYS A 414 8.49 -17.18 42.36
N ASN A 415 9.25 -16.09 42.20
CA ASN A 415 10.50 -16.10 41.44
C ASN A 415 11.68 -16.28 42.38
#